data_AF-A0A017RZ21-F1
#
_entry.id   AF-A0A017RZ21-F1
#
_cell.length_a   1.000
_cell.length_b   1.000
_cell.length_c   1.000
_cell.angle_alpha   90.00
_cell.angle_beta   90.00
_cell.angle_gamma   90.00
#
_symmetry.space_group_name_H-M   'P 1'
#
loop_
_entity.id
_entity.type
_entity.pdbx_description
1 polymer ?
#
loop_
_entity_poly.entity_id
_entity_poly.type
_entity_poly.pdbx_seq_one_letter_code
_entity_poly.pdbx_strand_id
1 'polypeptide(L)'
;LFQTKHHRGSIMNFTTLDLKFLEDLFNKDLIPPEEECGIFEPLSSRRKYCHKDHPQGSGRLRHTSCNVVFNALVPVDVRQCPYILFTSHGVHEHPPPPPSKSPKAIMKGIANMVVSIGDPTMTTSQFLRNPQLEAFCREHGASTLAELHPSFANKDKIAAMIQKQRFLSYPSGQDINGLIFLKNTDQGLNEYIQEYHHDTQGTMVLCGYPDQIQLLSSLKSFEVDMSYKRIRAKNLNEVLFATFLTDQCKIITLLRVFTSMDTTEGYYLLFKRAFALIQKVSGKLVLFNHLHDAGIYGIILDMDSKQYTGLGQYLSELDPNHHGVTWQLQCVVLFCRVHFQRTILKVIGTQNYGSDLWSRMMSLLKCESEKDYDDLIDLLIKYEQPEVGQWAMQKKSAVIKAGLNQACSKIDSFYFNKLRNHTNAVEQS
;
A
#
# COMPACT_ATOMS: atom_id res chain seq x y z
N LEU A 1 52.71 19.18 32.55
CA LEU A 1 53.89 18.34 32.21
C LEU A 1 53.33 16.97 31.81
N PHE A 2 52.95 16.67 30.57
CA PHE A 2 53.61 16.84 29.28
C PHE A 2 52.60 17.32 28.23
N GLN A 3 52.77 18.56 27.75
CA GLN A 3 52.46 18.89 26.36
C GLN A 3 53.78 18.80 25.62
N THR A 4 53.88 17.96 24.59
CA THR A 4 54.69 18.17 23.38
C THR A 4 54.72 16.90 22.54
N LYS A 5 54.09 16.97 21.37
CA LYS A 5 54.43 16.33 20.08
C LYS A 5 53.15 16.18 19.24
N HIS A 6 52.51 17.30 18.95
CA HIS A 6 51.78 17.40 17.69
C HIS A 6 52.84 17.60 16.60
N HIS A 7 53.20 16.55 15.87
CA HIS A 7 53.86 16.74 14.59
C HIS A 7 52.82 17.32 13.62
N ARG A 8 52.75 18.66 13.53
CA ARG A 8 52.30 19.31 12.31
C ARG A 8 53.40 19.06 11.28
N GLY A 9 53.21 18.04 10.45
CA GLY A 9 53.95 17.95 9.19
C GLY A 9 53.56 19.17 8.35
N SER A 10 54.54 20.02 8.03
CA SER A 10 54.36 21.05 7.01
C SER A 10 53.96 20.35 5.72
N ILE A 11 52.81 20.71 5.15
CA ILE A 11 52.47 20.29 3.78
C ILE A 11 53.51 20.97 2.89
N MET A 12 54.48 20.22 2.38
CA MET A 12 55.34 20.74 1.33
C MET A 12 54.47 20.97 0.09
N ASN A 13 54.45 22.20 -0.40
CA ASN A 13 53.82 22.54 -1.67
C ASN A 13 54.40 21.64 -2.77
N PHE A 14 53.53 20.91 -3.48
CA PHE A 14 53.86 20.00 -4.58
C PHE A 14 54.34 20.75 -5.84
N THR A 15 55.42 21.51 -5.78
CA THR A 15 55.90 22.26 -6.98
C THR A 15 57.39 22.24 -7.23
N THR A 16 58.19 21.53 -6.42
CA THR A 16 59.60 21.27 -6.77
C THR A 16 59.87 19.79 -6.65
N LEU A 17 60.06 19.14 -7.82
CA LEU A 17 60.56 17.78 -7.91
C LEU A 17 61.96 17.73 -7.29
N ASP A 18 62.10 17.06 -6.14
CA ASP A 18 63.39 16.87 -5.49
C ASP A 18 64.16 15.78 -6.25
N LEU A 19 64.93 16.21 -7.25
CA LEU A 19 65.77 15.34 -8.07
C LEU A 19 66.79 14.56 -7.23
N LYS A 20 67.19 15.08 -6.08
CA LYS A 20 68.15 14.41 -5.19
C LYS A 20 67.50 13.26 -4.43
N PHE A 21 66.25 13.44 -3.98
CA PHE A 21 65.46 12.34 -3.41
C PHE A 21 65.21 11.22 -4.43
N LEU A 22 64.94 11.56 -5.69
CA LEU A 22 64.76 10.56 -6.75
C LEU A 22 66.07 9.84 -7.10
N GLU A 23 67.19 10.56 -7.20
CA GLU A 23 68.51 9.93 -7.39
C GLU A 23 68.88 9.01 -6.22
N ASP A 24 68.58 9.40 -4.97
CA ASP A 24 68.81 8.55 -3.81
C ASP A 24 67.88 7.33 -3.80
N LEU A 25 66.62 7.45 -4.23
CA LEU A 25 65.65 6.34 -4.32
C LEU A 25 66.03 5.30 -5.39
N PHE A 26 66.60 5.72 -6.51
CA PHE A 26 67.00 4.82 -7.61
C PHE A 26 68.40 4.22 -7.43
N ASN A 27 69.32 4.92 -6.76
CA ASN A 27 70.72 4.49 -6.66
C ASN A 27 71.10 3.87 -5.31
N LYS A 28 70.28 4.06 -4.27
CA LYS A 28 70.49 3.45 -2.95
C LYS A 28 69.16 2.84 -2.54
N ASP A 29 69.16 1.58 -2.10
CA ASP A 29 68.00 0.95 -1.48
C ASP A 29 67.63 1.70 -0.18
N LEU A 30 66.95 2.84 -0.32
CA LEU A 30 66.30 3.54 0.77
C LEU A 30 65.08 2.72 1.16
N ILE A 31 65.26 1.78 2.08
CA ILE A 31 64.14 1.20 2.80
C ILE A 31 63.63 2.32 3.74
N PRO A 32 62.47 2.93 3.47
CA PRO A 32 61.93 3.93 4.38
C PRO A 32 61.68 3.27 5.74
N PRO A 33 61.97 3.95 6.87
CA PRO A 33 61.75 3.38 8.18
C PRO A 33 60.27 2.98 8.33
N GLU A 34 60.02 1.79 8.90
CA GLU A 34 58.66 1.29 9.12
C GLU A 34 57.85 2.30 9.95
N GLU A 35 56.74 2.79 9.40
CA GLU A 35 55.82 3.66 10.13
C GLU A 35 54.94 2.83 11.08
N GLU A 36 54.87 3.21 12.36
CA GLU A 36 53.85 2.69 13.28
C GLU A 36 52.47 3.28 12.94
N CYS A 37 51.54 2.42 12.50
CA CYS A 37 50.18 2.83 12.14
C CYS A 37 49.27 2.94 13.38
N GLY A 38 48.84 4.16 13.72
CA GLY A 38 47.90 4.43 14.82
C GLY A 38 46.42 4.15 14.53
N ILE A 39 46.09 3.25 13.58
CA ILE A 39 44.69 2.90 13.27
C ILE A 39 44.19 1.83 14.25
N PHE A 40 43.07 2.12 14.90
CA PHE A 40 42.35 1.18 15.76
C PHE A 40 40.99 0.85 15.15
N GLU A 41 40.67 -0.44 15.10
CA GLU A 41 39.40 -0.95 14.61
C GLU A 41 38.72 -1.75 15.73
N PRO A 42 37.37 -1.75 15.80
CA PRO A 42 36.67 -2.55 16.79
C PRO A 42 36.89 -4.06 16.54
N LEU A 43 36.82 -4.88 17.59
CA LEU A 43 37.02 -6.34 17.49
C LEU A 43 36.02 -7.04 16.55
N SER A 44 34.87 -6.40 16.28
CA SER A 44 33.88 -6.88 15.32
C SER A 44 34.26 -6.63 13.84
N SER A 45 35.32 -5.85 13.58
CA SER A 45 35.78 -5.53 12.23
C SER A 45 36.39 -6.78 11.57
N ARG A 46 35.96 -7.08 10.34
CA ARG A 46 36.53 -8.18 9.53
C ARG A 46 37.73 -7.73 8.69
N ARG A 47 38.17 -6.47 8.83
CA ARG A 47 39.29 -5.92 8.07
C ARG A 47 40.59 -6.56 8.53
N LYS A 48 41.40 -6.99 7.57
CA LYS A 48 42.74 -7.55 7.83
C LYS A 48 43.85 -6.50 7.73
N TYR A 49 43.58 -5.42 7.00
CA TYR A 49 44.54 -4.35 6.71
C TYR A 49 43.91 -2.99 7.03
N CYS A 50 44.75 -2.05 7.43
CA CYS A 50 44.36 -0.65 7.61
C CYS A 50 44.08 0.01 6.26
N HIS A 51 43.39 1.15 6.27
CA HIS A 51 42.94 1.89 5.10
C HIS A 51 43.84 3.10 4.77
N LYS A 52 45.05 3.14 5.33
CA LYS A 52 46.06 4.17 5.04
C LYS A 52 47.16 3.59 4.17
N ASP A 53 47.65 4.42 3.26
CA ASP A 53 48.83 4.11 2.48
C ASP A 53 50.07 4.39 3.33
N HIS A 54 50.89 3.36 3.52
CA HIS A 54 52.17 3.46 4.21
C HIS A 54 53.31 3.18 3.22
N PRO A 55 54.53 3.68 3.48
CA PRO A 55 55.70 3.37 2.66
C PRO A 55 55.96 1.85 2.51
N GLN A 56 55.61 1.06 3.53
CA GLN A 56 55.71 -0.40 3.57
C GLN A 56 54.45 -1.16 3.07
N GLY A 57 53.48 -0.46 2.48
CA GLY A 57 52.18 -1.02 2.09
C GLY A 57 51.17 -1.07 3.24
N SER A 58 49.92 -1.47 2.95
CA SER A 58 48.84 -1.44 3.95
C SER A 58 49.18 -2.26 5.20
N GLY A 59 49.22 -1.60 6.37
CA GLY A 59 49.55 -2.24 7.64
C GLY A 59 48.52 -3.31 8.04
N ARG A 60 48.99 -4.49 8.42
CA ARG A 60 48.13 -5.60 8.88
C ARG A 60 47.64 -5.32 10.30
N LEU A 61 46.33 -5.36 10.50
CA LEU A 61 45.72 -5.17 11.82
C LEU A 61 46.03 -6.37 12.73
N ARG A 62 46.43 -6.08 13.97
CA ARG A 62 46.73 -7.09 15.00
C ARG A 62 45.72 -6.99 16.13
N HIS A 63 45.35 -8.14 16.69
CA HIS A 63 44.48 -8.20 17.85
C HIS A 63 45.33 -8.12 19.12
N THR A 64 45.08 -7.11 19.95
CA THR A 64 45.71 -6.95 21.26
C THR A 64 44.75 -7.44 22.33
N SER A 65 45.17 -8.41 23.15
CA SER A 65 44.38 -8.90 24.28
C SER A 65 44.31 -7.86 25.41
N CYS A 66 43.18 -7.83 26.11
CA CYS A 66 43.00 -7.03 27.32
C CYS A 66 43.05 -7.96 28.55
N ASN A 67 43.89 -7.61 29.54
CA ASN A 67 44.00 -8.36 30.80
C ASN A 67 43.02 -7.85 31.88
N VAL A 68 42.17 -6.87 31.57
CA VAL A 68 41.19 -6.33 32.51
C VAL A 68 40.00 -7.28 32.61
N VAL A 69 39.63 -7.63 33.84
CA VAL A 69 38.50 -8.50 34.16
C VAL A 69 37.36 -7.66 34.73
N PHE A 70 36.17 -7.79 34.13
CA PHE A 70 34.95 -7.17 34.62
C PHE A 70 34.09 -8.22 35.34
N ASN A 71 33.69 -7.92 36.57
CA ASN A 71 32.74 -8.72 37.32
C ASN A 71 31.44 -7.94 37.47
N ALA A 72 30.31 -8.60 37.23
CA ALA A 72 28.98 -8.09 37.52
C ALA A 72 28.30 -9.04 38.53
N LEU A 73 28.15 -8.59 39.77
CA LEU A 73 27.41 -9.33 40.79
C LEU A 73 25.95 -8.89 40.74
N VAL A 74 25.11 -9.76 40.17
CA VAL A 74 23.67 -9.53 40.04
C VAL A 74 22.97 -10.23 41.22
N PRO A 75 22.20 -9.51 42.05
CA PRO A 75 21.46 -10.12 43.14
C PRO A 75 20.38 -11.05 42.62
N VAL A 76 20.12 -12.15 43.34
CA VAL A 76 19.14 -13.18 42.95
C VAL A 76 17.73 -12.61 42.85
N ASP A 77 17.35 -11.68 43.73
CA ASP A 77 16.09 -10.95 43.67
C ASP A 77 16.35 -9.44 43.51
N VAL A 78 16.27 -8.99 42.27
CA VAL A 78 16.41 -7.58 41.88
C VAL A 78 15.29 -6.68 42.41
N ARG A 79 14.17 -7.23 42.90
CA ARG A 79 13.11 -6.44 43.55
C ARG A 79 13.46 -6.10 44.99
N GLN A 80 14.22 -6.95 45.68
CA GLN A 80 14.68 -6.71 47.05
C GLN A 80 16.01 -5.92 47.09
N CYS A 81 16.88 -6.14 46.11
CA CYS A 81 18.10 -5.35 45.93
C CYS A 81 18.19 -4.87 44.46
N PRO A 82 17.81 -3.62 44.17
CA PRO A 82 17.82 -3.09 42.80
C PRO A 82 19.22 -2.66 42.33
N TYR A 83 20.28 -3.02 43.06
CA TYR A 83 21.64 -2.59 42.77
C TYR A 83 22.49 -3.77 42.26
N ILE A 84 23.25 -3.53 41.20
CA ILE A 84 24.24 -4.46 40.66
C ILE A 84 25.62 -3.90 41.01
N LEU A 85 26.48 -4.71 41.62
CA LEU A 85 27.87 -4.32 41.84
C LEU A 85 28.68 -4.67 40.59
N PHE A 86 29.32 -3.66 40.02
CA PHE A 86 30.22 -3.81 38.87
C PHE A 86 31.65 -3.47 39.29
N THR A 87 32.58 -4.42 39.18
CA THR A 87 33.99 -4.20 39.48
C THR A 87 34.86 -4.46 38.26
N SER A 88 35.95 -3.69 38.15
CA SER A 88 36.94 -3.79 37.07
C SER A 88 38.30 -4.00 37.71
N HIS A 89 38.99 -5.10 37.36
CA HIS A 89 40.28 -5.45 37.92
C HIS A 89 41.34 -5.53 36.82
N GLY A 90 42.49 -4.89 37.02
CA GLY A 90 43.59 -4.83 36.05
C GLY A 90 43.82 -3.42 35.48
N VAL A 91 44.83 -3.28 34.62
CA VAL A 91 45.19 -2.03 33.94
C VAL A 91 45.11 -2.22 32.43
N HIS A 92 44.50 -1.26 31.73
CA HIS A 92 44.48 -1.27 30.26
C HIS A 92 45.84 -0.85 29.71
N GLU A 93 46.55 -1.78 29.08
CA GLU A 93 47.83 -1.53 28.38
C GLU A 93 47.66 -1.36 26.87
N HIS A 94 46.41 -1.18 26.42
CA HIS A 94 46.06 -0.91 25.03
C HIS A 94 45.20 0.36 24.96
N PRO A 95 45.22 1.06 23.81
CA PRO A 95 44.36 2.21 23.60
C PRO A 95 42.87 1.83 23.64
N PRO A 96 41.98 2.77 24.03
CA PRO A 96 40.56 2.51 24.09
C PRO A 96 40.01 2.20 22.69
N PRO A 97 39.09 1.22 22.55
CA PRO A 97 38.47 0.95 21.27
C PRO A 97 37.66 2.16 20.79
N PRO A 98 37.49 2.35 19.47
CA PRO A 98 36.68 3.43 18.94
C PRO A 98 35.24 3.39 19.51
N PRO A 99 34.63 4.55 19.79
CA PRO A 99 33.31 4.61 20.41
C PRO A 99 32.26 3.93 19.52
N SER A 100 31.67 2.84 20.01
CA SER A 100 30.59 2.11 19.34
C SER A 100 29.21 2.74 19.59
N LYS A 101 29.11 3.62 20.59
CA LYS A 101 27.85 4.22 21.03
C LYS A 101 27.54 5.45 20.18
N SER A 102 26.38 5.43 19.53
CA SER A 102 25.90 6.55 18.73
C SER A 102 25.77 7.83 19.57
N PRO A 103 26.20 8.99 19.06
CA PRO A 103 26.03 10.27 19.75
C PRO A 103 24.56 10.58 20.03
N LYS A 104 24.23 10.93 21.28
CA LYS A 104 22.85 11.20 21.72
C LYS A 104 22.20 12.35 20.93
N ALA A 105 22.95 13.41 20.63
CA ALA A 105 22.47 14.56 19.89
C ALA A 105 21.99 14.16 18.48
N ILE A 106 22.81 13.39 17.76
CA ILE A 106 22.46 12.90 16.41
C ILE A 106 21.26 11.95 16.48
N MET A 107 21.21 11.05 17.47
CA MET A 107 20.05 10.17 17.65
C MET A 107 18.75 10.95 17.90
N LYS A 108 18.81 12.05 18.68
CA LYS A 108 17.66 12.94 18.90
C LYS A 108 17.26 13.68 17.63
N GLY A 109 18.23 14.16 16.83
CA GLY A 109 17.98 14.78 15.53
C GLY A 109 17.25 13.84 14.57
N ILE A 110 17.74 12.60 14.43
CA ILE A 110 17.09 11.56 13.61
C ILE A 110 15.67 11.29 14.12
N ALA A 111 15.48 11.14 15.43
CA ALA A 111 14.16 10.88 16.02
C ALA A 111 13.17 12.02 15.74
N ASN A 112 13.59 13.27 15.95
CA ASN A 112 12.76 14.46 15.67
C ASN A 112 12.39 14.55 14.19
N MET A 113 13.30 14.19 13.30
CA MET A 113 13.05 14.18 11.86
C MET A 113 12.04 13.10 11.47
N VAL A 114 12.12 11.90 12.06
CA VAL A 114 11.10 10.86 11.83
C VAL A 114 9.71 11.37 12.23
N VAL A 115 9.61 12.09 13.35
CA VAL A 115 8.35 12.70 13.79
C VAL A 115 7.91 13.81 12.84
N SER A 116 8.81 14.69 12.41
CA SER A 116 8.47 15.81 11.52
C SER A 116 8.05 15.37 10.12
N ILE A 117 8.62 14.27 9.62
CA ILE A 117 8.20 13.69 8.34
C ILE A 117 6.75 13.22 8.43
N GLY A 118 6.31 12.73 9.59
CA GLY A 118 4.91 12.40 9.85
C GLY A 118 4.32 11.31 8.94
N ASP A 119 5.16 10.56 8.21
CA ASP A 119 4.73 9.46 7.35
C ASP A 119 4.80 8.12 8.13
N PRO A 120 3.65 7.55 8.54
CA PRO A 120 3.60 6.29 9.25
C PRO A 120 4.13 5.12 8.41
N THR A 121 4.11 5.25 7.09
CA THR A 121 4.45 4.18 6.15
C THR A 121 5.89 4.23 5.65
N MET A 122 6.63 5.28 6.02
CA MET A 122 8.00 5.53 5.59
C MET A 122 8.89 4.33 5.85
N THR A 123 9.59 3.81 4.86
CA THR A 123 10.59 2.74 5.03
C THR A 123 11.96 3.32 5.37
N THR A 124 12.87 2.49 5.91
CA THR A 124 14.26 2.90 6.12
C THR A 124 14.90 3.41 4.83
N SER A 125 14.62 2.79 3.69
CA SER A 125 15.12 3.22 2.38
C SER A 125 14.56 4.58 1.95
N GLN A 126 13.28 4.84 2.20
CA GLN A 126 12.67 6.15 1.93
C GLN A 126 13.26 7.22 2.86
N PHE A 127 13.42 6.91 4.15
CA PHE A 127 14.05 7.82 5.11
C PHE A 127 15.48 8.20 4.70
N LEU A 128 16.29 7.22 4.28
CA LEU A 128 17.66 7.43 3.84
C LEU A 128 17.78 8.30 2.57
N ARG A 129 16.69 8.45 1.80
CA ARG A 129 16.61 9.29 0.60
C ARG A 129 15.83 10.59 0.86
N ASN A 130 15.44 10.87 2.10
CA ASN A 130 14.63 12.02 2.42
C ASN A 130 15.47 13.31 2.36
N PRO A 131 15.02 14.37 1.67
CA PRO A 131 15.75 15.64 1.58
C PRO A 131 16.07 16.29 2.93
N GLN A 132 15.20 16.09 3.95
CA GLN A 132 15.45 16.59 5.31
C GLN A 132 16.64 15.89 5.96
N LEU A 133 16.83 14.60 5.67
CA LEU A 133 17.99 13.86 6.17
C LEU A 133 19.27 14.32 5.48
N GLU A 134 19.21 14.56 4.17
CA GLU A 134 20.34 15.07 3.41
C GLU A 134 20.78 16.45 3.90
N ALA A 135 19.82 17.36 4.13
CA ALA A 135 20.09 18.67 4.72
C ALA A 135 20.73 18.56 6.11
N PHE A 136 20.19 17.70 6.98
CA PHE A 136 20.75 17.46 8.32
C PHE A 136 22.19 16.91 8.28
N CYS A 137 22.49 16.01 7.34
CA CYS A 137 23.87 15.53 7.15
C CYS A 137 24.79 16.68 6.74
N ARG A 138 24.37 17.51 5.77
CA ARG A 138 25.16 18.65 5.29
C ARG A 138 25.46 19.68 6.38
N GLU A 139 24.49 19.98 7.24
CA GLU A 139 24.69 20.87 8.39
C GLU A 139 25.78 20.39 9.36
N HIS A 140 25.99 19.08 9.42
CA HIS A 140 27.02 18.45 10.25
C HIS A 140 28.29 18.07 9.46
N GLY A 141 28.45 18.61 8.23
CA GLY A 141 29.65 18.41 7.41
C GLY A 141 29.78 17.01 6.80
N ALA A 142 28.68 16.28 6.62
CA ALA A 142 28.67 14.94 6.04
C ALA A 142 27.65 14.81 4.90
N SER A 143 27.88 13.86 3.99
CA SER A 143 26.94 13.52 2.92
C SER A 143 25.99 12.40 3.34
N THR A 144 26.39 11.58 4.32
CA THR A 144 25.62 10.42 4.79
C THR A 144 25.63 10.29 6.31
N LEU A 145 24.64 9.59 6.87
CA LEU A 145 24.62 9.25 8.29
C LEU A 145 25.85 8.43 8.73
N ALA A 146 26.38 7.59 7.84
CA ALA A 146 27.55 6.77 8.14
C ALA A 146 28.84 7.60 8.27
N GLU A 147 28.95 8.70 7.51
CA GLU A 147 30.02 9.69 7.64
C GLU A 147 29.92 10.50 8.93
N LEU A 148 28.69 10.78 9.41
CA LEU A 148 28.51 11.44 10.72
C LEU A 148 29.03 10.59 11.88
N HIS A 149 28.76 9.29 11.85
CA HIS A 149 29.29 8.35 12.82
C HIS A 149 29.23 6.90 12.31
N PRO A 150 30.30 6.10 12.46
CA PRO A 150 30.33 4.71 11.98
C PRO A 150 29.18 3.83 12.47
N SER A 151 28.64 4.12 13.66
CA SER A 151 27.49 3.39 14.21
C SER A 151 26.21 3.44 13.36
N PHE A 152 26.07 4.46 12.50
CA PHE A 152 24.89 4.62 11.64
C PHE A 152 25.05 3.93 10.28
N ALA A 153 26.20 3.30 10.01
CA ALA A 153 26.31 2.36 8.89
C ALA A 153 25.40 1.14 9.08
N ASN A 154 25.02 0.82 10.33
CA ASN A 154 24.05 -0.23 10.62
C ASN A 154 22.62 0.25 10.33
N LYS A 155 22.06 -0.16 9.19
CA LYS A 155 20.70 0.17 8.76
C LYS A 155 19.62 -0.40 9.67
N ASP A 156 19.85 -1.53 10.34
CA ASP A 156 18.88 -2.12 11.27
C ASP A 156 18.68 -1.23 12.51
N LYS A 157 19.75 -0.56 12.94
CA LYS A 157 19.67 0.42 14.02
C LYS A 157 18.78 1.60 13.65
N ILE A 158 18.90 2.09 12.42
CA ILE A 158 18.04 3.16 11.88
C ILE A 158 16.61 2.66 11.77
N ALA A 159 16.40 1.45 11.23
CA ALA A 159 15.08 0.82 11.14
C ALA A 159 14.40 0.72 12.52
N ALA A 160 15.12 0.25 13.53
CA ALA A 160 14.63 0.15 14.90
C ALA A 160 14.28 1.53 15.50
N MET A 161 15.06 2.57 15.20
CA MET A 161 14.74 3.93 15.63
C MET A 161 13.46 4.45 14.98
N ILE A 162 13.31 4.28 13.66
CA ILE A 162 12.10 4.69 12.95
C ILE A 162 10.89 3.92 13.50
N GLN A 163 11.01 2.61 13.68
CA GLN A 163 9.95 1.77 14.22
C GLN A 163 9.55 2.21 15.64
N LYS A 164 10.53 2.50 16.51
CA LYS A 164 10.27 3.02 17.86
C LYS A 164 9.48 4.33 17.81
N GLN A 165 9.89 5.29 16.97
CA GLN A 165 9.17 6.57 16.85
C GLN A 165 7.76 6.38 16.30
N ARG A 166 7.54 5.44 15.38
CA ARG A 166 6.19 5.10 14.92
C ARG A 166 5.30 4.57 16.02
N PHE A 167 5.79 3.63 16.84
CA PHE A 167 4.98 3.13 17.96
C PHE A 167 4.62 4.22 18.97
N LEU A 168 5.50 5.20 19.16
CA LEU A 168 5.21 6.35 20.01
C LEU A 168 4.20 7.32 19.38
N SER A 169 4.29 7.54 18.07
CA SER A 169 3.43 8.49 17.35
C SER A 169 2.06 7.91 17.00
N TYR A 170 1.98 6.59 16.81
CA TYR A 170 0.78 5.84 16.43
C TYR A 170 0.56 4.67 17.39
N PRO A 171 0.21 4.94 18.67
CA PRO A 171 0.09 3.91 19.70
C PRO A 171 -1.02 2.88 19.39
N SER A 172 -2.07 3.29 18.68
CA SER A 172 -3.15 2.41 18.22
C SER A 172 -2.84 1.68 16.91
N GLY A 173 -1.63 1.80 16.37
CA GLY A 173 -1.23 1.21 15.11
C GLY A 173 -1.74 1.98 13.89
N GLN A 174 -1.66 1.34 12.72
CA GLN A 174 -2.02 1.92 11.40
C GLN A 174 -3.17 1.17 10.71
N ASP A 175 -3.72 0.17 11.38
CA ASP A 175 -4.84 -0.63 10.90
C ASP A 175 -6.16 -0.08 11.47
N ILE A 176 -7.22 -0.88 11.53
CA ILE A 176 -8.54 -0.47 12.03
C ILE A 176 -8.51 0.23 13.40
N ASN A 177 -7.64 -0.19 14.33
CA ASN A 177 -7.50 0.47 15.63
C ASN A 177 -6.95 1.90 15.52
N GLY A 178 -6.06 2.12 14.57
CA GLY A 178 -5.57 3.46 14.22
C GLY A 178 -6.67 4.31 13.60
N LEU A 179 -7.50 3.72 12.72
CA LEU A 179 -8.66 4.39 12.14
C LEU A 179 -9.66 4.82 13.21
N ILE A 180 -10.00 3.93 14.15
CA ILE A 180 -10.94 4.23 15.25
C ILE A 180 -10.39 5.37 16.12
N PHE A 181 -9.10 5.36 16.42
CA PHE A 181 -8.46 6.44 17.17
C PHE A 181 -8.55 7.77 16.42
N LEU A 182 -8.19 7.79 15.13
CA LEU A 182 -8.23 8.99 14.28
C LEU A 182 -9.65 9.52 14.11
N LYS A 183 -10.65 8.65 13.92
CA LYS A 183 -12.06 9.04 13.85
C LYS A 183 -12.49 9.84 15.08
N ASN A 184 -12.00 9.48 16.26
CA ASN A 184 -12.35 10.15 17.51
C ASN A 184 -11.57 11.46 17.76
N THR A 185 -10.51 11.72 17.00
CA THR A 185 -9.63 12.89 17.19
C THR A 185 -9.65 13.88 16.02
N ASP A 186 -10.02 13.43 14.82
CA ASP A 186 -10.12 14.23 13.60
C ASP A 186 -11.58 14.41 13.21
N GLN A 187 -12.07 15.65 13.28
CA GLN A 187 -13.46 16.00 13.00
C GLN A 187 -13.86 15.69 11.54
N GLY A 188 -12.96 15.90 10.57
CA GLY A 188 -13.25 15.66 9.16
C GLY A 188 -13.38 14.16 8.84
N LEU A 189 -12.52 13.34 9.43
CA LEU A 189 -12.64 11.88 9.33
C LEU A 189 -13.88 11.35 10.04
N ASN A 190 -14.27 11.96 11.16
CA ASN A 190 -15.48 11.58 11.89
C ASN A 190 -16.75 11.79 11.04
N GLU A 191 -16.82 12.90 10.30
CA GLU A 191 -17.95 13.21 9.41
C GLU A 191 -17.99 12.33 8.16
N TYR A 192 -16.83 11.82 7.69
CA TYR A 192 -16.77 10.98 6.51
C TYR A 192 -16.97 9.48 6.83
N ILE A 193 -16.47 8.98 7.95
CA ILE A 193 -16.59 7.56 8.34
C ILE A 193 -17.89 7.34 9.11
N GLN A 194 -18.92 6.85 8.42
CA GLN A 194 -20.23 6.63 9.02
C GLN A 194 -20.24 5.43 9.95
N GLU A 195 -19.84 4.27 9.44
CA GLU A 195 -19.92 3.00 10.16
C GLU A 195 -18.68 2.14 9.90
N TYR A 196 -18.33 1.32 10.90
CA TYR A 196 -17.28 0.33 10.77
C TYR A 196 -17.69 -0.94 11.52
N HIS A 197 -17.32 -2.08 10.96
CA HIS A 197 -17.52 -3.40 11.51
C HIS A 197 -16.18 -4.11 11.48
N HIS A 198 -15.74 -4.61 12.63
CA HIS A 198 -14.52 -5.38 12.75
C HIS A 198 -14.81 -6.53 13.70
N ASP A 199 -15.08 -7.71 13.12
CA ASP A 199 -15.49 -8.90 13.82
C ASP A 199 -14.82 -10.15 13.22
N THR A 200 -15.23 -11.34 13.68
CA THR A 200 -14.69 -12.62 13.20
C THR A 200 -15.03 -12.92 11.74
N GLN A 201 -16.03 -12.24 11.15
CA GLN A 201 -16.40 -12.39 9.73
C GLN A 201 -15.54 -11.50 8.83
N GLY A 202 -15.03 -10.39 9.36
CA GLY A 202 -14.05 -9.56 8.67
C GLY A 202 -14.11 -8.09 9.06
N THR A 203 -13.47 -7.27 8.24
CA THR A 203 -13.48 -5.80 8.38
C THR A 203 -14.31 -5.18 7.28
N MET A 204 -15.18 -4.24 7.64
CA MET A 204 -15.94 -3.42 6.70
C MET A 204 -16.01 -1.99 7.23
N VAL A 205 -15.66 -1.00 6.41
CA VAL A 205 -15.74 0.42 6.76
C VAL A 205 -16.53 1.14 5.68
N LEU A 206 -17.62 1.81 6.08
CA LEU A 206 -18.52 2.55 5.21
C LEU A 206 -18.22 4.04 5.36
N CYS A 207 -17.78 4.67 4.26
CA CYS A 207 -17.35 6.05 4.22
C CYS A 207 -18.13 6.84 3.16
N GLY A 208 -18.69 7.97 3.56
CA GLY A 208 -19.41 8.90 2.69
C GLY A 208 -19.89 10.07 3.53
N TYR A 209 -19.86 11.29 2.99
CA TYR A 209 -20.44 12.43 3.68
C TYR A 209 -21.98 12.30 3.73
N PRO A 210 -22.65 12.80 4.77
CA PRO A 210 -24.11 12.73 4.87
C PRO A 210 -24.84 13.24 3.62
N ASP A 211 -24.38 14.34 3.03
CA ASP A 211 -24.96 14.90 1.79
C ASP A 211 -24.81 13.98 0.59
N GLN A 212 -23.69 13.24 0.49
CA GLN A 212 -23.48 12.26 -0.57
C GLN A 212 -24.42 11.06 -0.41
N ILE A 213 -24.62 10.60 0.83
CA ILE A 213 -25.54 9.50 1.14
C ILE A 213 -26.99 9.94 0.92
N GLN A 214 -27.31 11.20 1.24
CA GLN A 214 -28.60 11.81 0.95
C GLN A 214 -28.87 11.84 -0.55
N LEU A 215 -27.88 12.25 -1.36
CA LEU A 215 -27.97 12.19 -2.81
C LEU A 215 -28.17 10.74 -3.29
N LEU A 216 -27.38 9.79 -2.78
CA LEU A 216 -27.51 8.36 -3.11
C LEU A 216 -28.93 7.84 -2.83
N SER A 217 -29.54 8.22 -1.71
CA SER A 217 -30.92 7.84 -1.34
C SER A 217 -31.98 8.33 -2.34
N SER A 218 -31.69 9.42 -3.06
CA SER A 218 -32.61 10.02 -4.02
C SER A 218 -32.52 9.40 -5.42
N LEU A 219 -31.41 8.72 -5.71
CA LEU A 219 -31.15 8.13 -7.02
C LEU A 219 -32.09 6.97 -7.30
N LYS A 220 -32.49 6.85 -8.56
CA LYS A 220 -33.24 5.69 -9.08
C LYS A 220 -32.32 4.67 -9.76
N SER A 221 -31.06 5.04 -9.96
CA SER A 221 -30.01 4.17 -10.46
C SER A 221 -28.63 4.70 -10.10
N PHE A 222 -27.69 3.79 -9.91
CA PHE A 222 -26.28 4.09 -9.63
C PHE A 222 -25.39 2.92 -10.05
N GLU A 223 -24.09 3.17 -10.10
CA GLU A 223 -23.08 2.17 -10.41
C GLU A 223 -22.39 1.68 -9.13
N VAL A 224 -22.04 0.39 -9.08
CA VAL A 224 -21.21 -0.18 -8.01
C VAL A 224 -19.99 -0.85 -8.61
N ASP A 225 -18.85 -0.16 -8.50
CA ASP A 225 -17.56 -0.58 -9.04
C ASP A 225 -16.65 -1.17 -7.95
N MET A 226 -15.78 -2.11 -8.33
CA MET A 226 -14.81 -2.70 -7.42
C MET A 226 -13.38 -2.36 -7.83
N SER A 227 -12.63 -1.74 -6.91
CA SER A 227 -11.23 -1.42 -7.13
C SER A 227 -10.30 -2.30 -6.27
N TYR A 228 -9.49 -3.10 -6.95
CA TYR A 228 -8.39 -3.86 -6.33
C TYR A 228 -7.06 -3.09 -6.30
N LYS A 229 -6.94 -1.98 -7.05
CA LYS A 229 -5.64 -1.37 -7.37
C LYS A 229 -5.24 -0.20 -6.46
N ARG A 230 -6.17 0.38 -5.70
CA ARG A 230 -5.95 1.64 -4.98
C ARG A 230 -5.58 1.47 -3.50
N ILE A 231 -5.65 0.24 -2.96
CA ILE A 231 -5.36 -0.04 -1.56
C ILE A 231 -4.01 -0.77 -1.43
N ARG A 232 -3.12 -0.25 -0.59
CA ARG A 232 -1.80 -0.85 -0.32
C ARG A 232 -1.90 -2.18 0.45
N ALA A 233 -2.93 -2.34 1.26
CA ALA A 233 -3.21 -3.56 1.99
C ALA A 233 -3.74 -4.64 1.03
N LYS A 234 -3.02 -5.75 0.92
CA LYS A 234 -3.37 -6.87 0.02
C LYS A 234 -4.70 -7.55 0.33
N ASN A 235 -5.24 -7.32 1.53
CA ASN A 235 -6.40 -8.04 2.07
C ASN A 235 -7.64 -7.12 2.19
N LEU A 236 -7.63 -5.94 1.57
CA LEU A 236 -8.76 -5.01 1.56
C LEU A 236 -9.11 -4.62 0.13
N ASN A 237 -10.40 -4.68 -0.18
CA ASN A 237 -10.99 -4.26 -1.44
C ASN A 237 -11.77 -2.95 -1.23
N GLU A 238 -11.80 -2.11 -2.27
CA GLU A 238 -12.62 -0.90 -2.30
C GLU A 238 -13.85 -1.18 -3.17
N VAL A 239 -15.04 -0.92 -2.65
CA VAL A 239 -16.30 -0.94 -3.39
C VAL A 239 -16.87 0.47 -3.41
N LEU A 240 -17.19 0.98 -4.59
CA LEU A 240 -17.60 2.36 -4.83
C LEU A 240 -19.04 2.39 -5.32
N PHE A 241 -19.91 3.09 -4.62
CA PHE A 241 -21.22 3.48 -5.12
C PHE A 241 -21.07 4.84 -5.78
N ALA A 242 -21.31 4.90 -7.08
CA ALA A 242 -21.06 6.08 -7.88
C ALA A 242 -22.24 6.42 -8.78
N THR A 243 -22.30 7.68 -9.20
CA THR A 243 -23.25 8.11 -10.22
C THR A 243 -22.57 9.09 -11.17
N PHE A 244 -23.08 9.15 -12.39
CA PHE A 244 -22.64 10.10 -13.38
C PHE A 244 -23.48 11.38 -13.29
N LEU A 245 -22.82 12.49 -12.98
CA LEU A 245 -23.41 13.82 -13.05
C LEU A 245 -23.36 14.32 -14.49
N THR A 246 -24.51 14.32 -15.16
CA THR A 246 -24.66 14.76 -16.55
C THR A 246 -24.19 16.20 -16.75
N ASP A 247 -24.54 17.09 -15.82
CA ASP A 247 -24.29 18.53 -15.96
C ASP A 247 -22.79 18.88 -15.88
N GLN A 248 -22.01 17.99 -15.26
CA GLN A 248 -20.56 18.18 -15.05
C GLN A 248 -19.71 17.23 -15.89
N CYS A 249 -20.35 16.33 -16.64
CA CYS A 249 -19.72 15.21 -17.33
C CYS A 249 -18.73 14.43 -16.45
N LYS A 250 -19.10 14.14 -15.19
CA LYS A 250 -18.19 13.52 -14.21
C LYS A 250 -18.87 12.42 -13.41
N ILE A 251 -18.10 11.37 -13.14
CA ILE A 251 -18.47 10.35 -12.15
C ILE A 251 -18.11 10.87 -10.78
N ILE A 252 -19.07 10.81 -9.86
CA ILE A 252 -18.84 11.09 -8.44
C ILE A 252 -19.08 9.84 -7.62
N THR A 253 -18.21 9.63 -6.63
CA THR A 253 -18.40 8.59 -5.62
C THR A 253 -19.27 9.14 -4.50
N LEU A 254 -20.33 8.41 -4.15
CA LEU A 254 -21.29 8.78 -3.12
C LEU A 254 -21.11 7.99 -1.82
N LEU A 255 -20.67 6.73 -1.93
CA LEU A 255 -20.35 5.88 -0.80
C LEU A 255 -19.15 5.00 -1.18
N ARG A 256 -18.20 4.86 -0.25
CA ARG A 256 -17.07 3.94 -0.34
C ARG A 256 -17.19 2.89 0.73
N VAL A 257 -16.94 1.65 0.37
CA VAL A 257 -16.87 0.56 1.33
C VAL A 257 -15.52 -0.12 1.21
N PHE A 258 -14.73 -0.08 2.28
CA PHE A 258 -13.52 -0.87 2.41
C PHE A 258 -13.88 -2.19 3.06
N THR A 259 -13.61 -3.32 2.42
CA THR A 259 -13.98 -4.65 2.95
C THR A 259 -12.84 -5.65 2.78
N SER A 260 -12.63 -6.49 3.79
CA SER A 260 -11.71 -7.63 3.69
C SER A 260 -12.38 -8.90 3.14
N MET A 261 -13.69 -8.84 2.89
CA MET A 261 -14.48 -9.98 2.45
C MET A 261 -14.67 -9.94 0.93
N ASP A 262 -14.11 -10.94 0.25
CA ASP A 262 -14.28 -11.19 -1.20
C ASP A 262 -15.02 -12.52 -1.42
N THR A 263 -16.24 -12.58 -0.91
CA THR A 263 -17.14 -13.75 -0.98
C THR A 263 -18.57 -13.27 -1.21
N THR A 264 -19.43 -14.13 -1.75
CA THR A 264 -20.86 -13.82 -1.94
C THR A 264 -21.53 -13.33 -0.65
N GLU A 265 -21.25 -14.01 0.47
CA GLU A 265 -21.76 -13.61 1.80
C GLU A 265 -21.25 -12.23 2.22
N GLY A 266 -19.97 -11.95 1.94
CA GLY A 266 -19.38 -10.63 2.19
C GLY A 266 -20.08 -9.51 1.42
N TYR A 267 -20.45 -9.75 0.15
CA TYR A 267 -21.21 -8.80 -0.65
C TYR A 267 -22.67 -8.69 -0.21
N TYR A 268 -23.30 -9.79 0.19
CA TYR A 268 -24.63 -9.75 0.81
C TYR A 268 -24.65 -8.83 2.04
N LEU A 269 -23.69 -9.03 2.96
CA LEU A 269 -23.54 -8.16 4.14
C LEU A 269 -23.21 -6.72 3.75
N LEU A 270 -22.40 -6.51 2.71
CA LEU A 270 -22.07 -5.19 2.19
C LEU A 270 -23.32 -4.44 1.74
N PHE A 271 -24.15 -5.05 0.88
CA PHE A 271 -25.38 -4.42 0.41
C PHE A 271 -26.36 -4.18 1.57
N LYS A 272 -26.54 -5.16 2.45
CA LYS A 272 -27.41 -5.04 3.63
C LYS A 272 -27.00 -3.86 4.52
N ARG A 273 -25.71 -3.73 4.84
CA ARG A 273 -25.17 -2.64 5.67
C ARG A 273 -25.22 -1.30 4.93
N ALA A 274 -24.88 -1.26 3.64
CA ALA A 274 -24.93 -0.04 2.85
C ALA A 274 -26.35 0.53 2.74
N PHE A 275 -27.35 -0.31 2.44
CA PHE A 275 -28.74 0.14 2.35
C PHE A 275 -29.34 0.50 3.72
N ALA A 276 -28.97 -0.21 4.79
CA ALA A 276 -29.33 0.17 6.15
C ALA A 276 -28.74 1.54 6.52
N LEU A 277 -27.48 1.81 6.17
CA LEU A 277 -26.84 3.11 6.37
C LEU A 277 -27.56 4.21 5.58
N ILE A 278 -27.87 3.97 4.30
CA ILE A 278 -28.61 4.93 3.46
C ILE A 278 -29.95 5.27 4.10
N GLN A 279 -30.70 4.28 4.57
CA GLN A 279 -31.98 4.50 5.24
C GLN A 279 -31.81 5.27 6.55
N LYS A 280 -30.80 4.93 7.36
CA LYS A 280 -30.51 5.59 8.63
C LYS A 280 -30.15 7.07 8.45
N VAL A 281 -29.28 7.39 7.49
CA VAL A 281 -28.84 8.77 7.24
C VAL A 281 -29.93 9.60 6.58
N SER A 282 -30.65 9.02 5.62
CA SER A 282 -31.66 9.78 4.85
C SER A 282 -33.06 9.83 5.47
N GLY A 283 -33.35 8.94 6.42
CA GLY A 283 -34.69 8.75 6.98
C GLY A 283 -35.70 8.16 5.99
N LYS A 284 -35.27 7.73 4.79
CA LYS A 284 -36.13 7.18 3.74
C LYS A 284 -35.88 5.69 3.55
N LEU A 285 -36.94 4.93 3.32
CA LEU A 285 -36.82 3.52 2.97
C LEU A 285 -36.11 3.37 1.62
N VAL A 286 -35.16 2.43 1.54
CA VAL A 286 -34.56 2.02 0.27
C VAL A 286 -35.51 1.04 -0.40
N LEU A 287 -36.17 1.49 -1.46
CA LEU A 287 -37.14 0.69 -2.22
C LEU A 287 -36.55 0.30 -3.59
N PHE A 288 -37.03 -0.82 -4.11
CA PHE A 288 -36.70 -1.34 -5.44
C PHE A 288 -37.97 -1.41 -6.28
N ASN A 289 -37.91 -0.89 -7.51
CA ASN A 289 -39.09 -0.69 -8.35
C ASN A 289 -39.80 -2.01 -8.67
N HIS A 290 -39.06 -3.09 -8.93
CA HIS A 290 -39.66 -4.40 -9.25
C HIS A 290 -40.27 -5.12 -8.04
N LEU A 291 -40.01 -4.66 -6.81
CA LEU A 291 -40.58 -5.22 -5.58
C LEU A 291 -41.67 -4.33 -4.96
N HIS A 292 -41.59 -3.01 -5.18
CA HIS A 292 -42.42 -2.02 -4.46
C HIS A 292 -43.09 -0.99 -5.37
N ASP A 293 -42.98 -1.14 -6.70
CA ASP A 293 -43.42 -0.17 -7.72
C ASP A 293 -42.81 1.24 -7.56
N ALA A 294 -41.75 1.37 -6.75
CA ALA A 294 -41.07 2.62 -6.45
C ALA A 294 -39.59 2.39 -6.10
N GLY A 295 -38.78 3.44 -6.25
CA GLY A 295 -37.38 3.41 -5.85
C GLY A 295 -36.42 3.04 -6.98
N ILE A 296 -35.39 2.27 -6.67
CA ILE A 296 -34.28 1.93 -7.58
C ILE A 296 -34.80 0.98 -8.66
N TYR A 297 -34.63 1.36 -9.93
CA TYR A 297 -34.97 0.53 -11.09
C TYR A 297 -33.74 -0.09 -11.76
N GLY A 298 -32.53 0.29 -11.35
CA GLY A 298 -31.31 -0.20 -11.99
C GLY A 298 -30.06 -0.01 -11.15
N ILE A 299 -29.26 -1.07 -11.00
CA ILE A 299 -27.93 -1.03 -10.43
C ILE A 299 -26.95 -1.52 -11.49
N ILE A 300 -25.99 -0.66 -11.85
CA ILE A 300 -24.96 -0.99 -12.82
C ILE A 300 -23.80 -1.63 -12.07
N LEU A 301 -23.43 -2.85 -12.44
CA LEU A 301 -22.35 -3.61 -11.82
C LEU A 301 -21.32 -4.05 -12.84
N ASP A 302 -20.19 -4.48 -12.32
CA ASP A 302 -19.27 -5.34 -13.04
C ASP A 302 -19.80 -6.77 -13.12
N MET A 303 -19.23 -7.58 -14.02
CA MET A 303 -19.59 -9.00 -14.14
C MET A 303 -18.87 -9.87 -13.10
N ASP A 304 -18.78 -9.42 -11.85
CA ASP A 304 -18.27 -10.22 -10.73
C ASP A 304 -19.39 -11.04 -10.09
N SER A 305 -19.24 -12.37 -10.13
CA SER A 305 -20.30 -13.29 -9.71
C SER A 305 -20.59 -13.26 -8.23
N LYS A 306 -19.61 -12.95 -7.38
CA LYS A 306 -19.81 -12.85 -5.95
C LYS A 306 -20.61 -11.58 -5.62
N GLN A 307 -20.26 -10.47 -6.24
CA GLN A 307 -20.90 -9.17 -6.06
C GLN A 307 -22.39 -9.21 -6.43
N TYR A 308 -22.73 -9.58 -7.67
CA TYR A 308 -24.14 -9.58 -8.07
C TYR A 308 -24.93 -10.68 -7.37
N THR A 309 -24.33 -11.81 -7.03
CA THR A 309 -25.05 -12.87 -6.28
C THR A 309 -25.36 -12.41 -4.86
N GLY A 310 -24.43 -11.73 -4.19
CA GLY A 310 -24.67 -11.15 -2.85
C GLY A 310 -25.78 -10.10 -2.86
N LEU A 311 -25.84 -9.25 -3.90
CA LEU A 311 -26.96 -8.34 -4.10
C LEU A 311 -28.29 -9.09 -4.23
N GLY A 312 -28.32 -10.14 -5.06
CA GLY A 312 -29.54 -10.90 -5.29
C GLY A 312 -30.02 -11.66 -4.05
N GLN A 313 -29.11 -12.14 -3.20
CA GLN A 313 -29.46 -12.72 -1.90
C GLN A 313 -30.13 -11.68 -0.97
N TYR A 314 -29.60 -10.46 -0.93
CA TYR A 314 -30.21 -9.38 -0.16
C TYR A 314 -31.61 -9.02 -0.69
N LEU A 315 -31.77 -8.93 -2.01
CA LEU A 315 -33.07 -8.65 -2.61
C LEU A 315 -34.10 -9.77 -2.38
N SER A 316 -33.67 -11.03 -2.41
CA SER A 316 -34.51 -12.18 -2.08
C SER A 316 -34.95 -12.17 -0.61
N GLU A 317 -34.15 -11.62 0.32
CA GLU A 317 -34.56 -11.43 1.72
C GLU A 317 -35.66 -10.37 1.86
N LEU A 318 -35.61 -9.31 1.05
CA LEU A 318 -36.62 -8.24 1.07
C LEU A 318 -37.94 -8.64 0.41
N ASP A 319 -37.91 -9.59 -0.52
CA ASP A 319 -39.05 -9.97 -1.34
C ASP A 319 -40.07 -10.82 -0.55
N PRO A 320 -41.31 -10.31 -0.33
CA PRO A 320 -42.36 -11.05 0.36
C PRO A 320 -42.77 -12.35 -0.35
N ASN A 321 -42.56 -12.43 -1.67
CA ASN A 321 -42.90 -13.59 -2.49
C ASN A 321 -41.73 -14.57 -2.62
N HIS A 322 -40.57 -14.26 -2.01
CA HIS A 322 -39.38 -15.12 -1.98
C HIS A 322 -38.92 -15.61 -3.36
N HIS A 323 -38.96 -14.76 -4.39
CA HIS A 323 -38.39 -15.10 -5.68
C HIS A 323 -36.88 -15.34 -5.55
N GLY A 324 -36.38 -16.30 -6.32
CA GLY A 324 -34.98 -16.69 -6.31
C GLY A 324 -34.04 -15.58 -6.80
N VAL A 325 -32.77 -15.68 -6.39
CA VAL A 325 -31.68 -14.74 -6.68
C VAL A 325 -31.60 -14.36 -8.17
N THR A 326 -31.70 -15.33 -9.08
CA THR A 326 -31.64 -15.07 -10.54
C THR A 326 -32.76 -14.13 -10.98
N TRP A 327 -33.99 -14.34 -10.50
CA TRP A 327 -35.12 -13.49 -10.87
C TRP A 327 -34.90 -12.06 -10.38
N GLN A 328 -34.45 -11.88 -9.14
CA GLN A 328 -34.16 -10.56 -8.57
C GLN A 328 -33.17 -9.79 -9.43
N LEU A 329 -32.09 -10.45 -9.83
CA LEU A 329 -31.04 -9.82 -10.61
C LEU A 329 -31.48 -9.47 -12.03
N GLN A 330 -32.30 -10.31 -12.66
CA GLN A 330 -32.89 -10.01 -13.98
C GLN A 330 -33.79 -8.76 -13.98
N CYS A 331 -34.33 -8.40 -12.81
CA CYS A 331 -35.24 -7.27 -12.64
C CYS A 331 -34.54 -5.95 -12.24
N VAL A 332 -33.22 -5.93 -11.99
CA VAL A 332 -32.53 -4.72 -11.48
C VAL A 332 -31.10 -4.54 -11.95
N VAL A 333 -30.36 -5.59 -12.33
CA VAL A 333 -28.93 -5.48 -12.66
C VAL A 333 -28.71 -5.16 -14.12
N LEU A 334 -27.81 -4.22 -14.39
CA LEU A 334 -27.18 -4.04 -15.70
C LEU A 334 -25.67 -4.22 -15.55
N PHE A 335 -25.06 -4.81 -16.58
CA PHE A 335 -23.61 -4.91 -16.65
C PHE A 335 -23.01 -3.76 -17.44
N CYS A 336 -21.90 -3.24 -16.93
CA CYS A 336 -21.12 -2.19 -17.55
C CYS A 336 -20.59 -2.61 -18.93
N ARG A 337 -20.84 -1.79 -19.96
CA ARG A 337 -20.42 -2.04 -21.35
C ARG A 337 -18.90 -1.98 -21.51
N VAL A 338 -18.24 -1.05 -20.82
CA VAL A 338 -16.78 -0.93 -20.85
C VAL A 338 -16.13 -2.20 -20.32
N HIS A 339 -16.64 -2.73 -19.21
CA HIS A 339 -16.15 -4.01 -18.68
C HIS A 339 -16.47 -5.18 -19.62
N PHE A 340 -17.66 -5.22 -20.23
CA PHE A 340 -17.98 -6.21 -21.25
C PHE A 340 -17.02 -6.18 -22.44
N GLN A 341 -16.77 -5.01 -23.03
CA GLN A 341 -15.82 -4.82 -24.12
C GLN A 341 -14.39 -5.23 -23.70
N ARG A 342 -13.95 -4.87 -22.49
CA ARG A 342 -12.66 -5.32 -21.95
C ARG A 342 -12.59 -6.84 -21.86
N THR A 343 -13.68 -7.53 -21.48
CA THR A 343 -13.68 -9.01 -21.47
C THR A 343 -13.54 -9.60 -22.87
N ILE A 344 -14.13 -8.97 -23.90
CA ILE A 344 -13.95 -9.40 -25.30
C ILE A 344 -12.48 -9.24 -25.69
N LEU A 345 -11.92 -8.05 -25.50
CA LEU A 345 -10.52 -7.75 -25.88
C LEU A 345 -9.49 -8.57 -25.10
N LYS A 346 -9.81 -9.03 -23.89
CA LYS A 346 -8.96 -9.96 -23.14
C LYS A 346 -8.89 -11.34 -23.82
N VAL A 347 -9.97 -11.77 -24.46
CA VAL A 347 -10.07 -13.08 -25.11
C VAL A 347 -9.51 -13.04 -26.52
N ILE A 348 -9.88 -12.03 -27.32
CA ILE A 348 -9.47 -11.95 -28.72
C ILE A 348 -8.19 -11.13 -28.94
N GLY A 349 -7.70 -10.42 -27.94
CA GLY A 349 -6.56 -9.50 -28.04
C GLY A 349 -6.96 -8.10 -28.51
N THR A 350 -6.29 -7.08 -27.97
CA THR A 350 -6.56 -5.65 -28.25
C THR A 350 -6.37 -5.26 -29.72
N GLN A 351 -5.49 -5.97 -30.43
CA GLN A 351 -5.23 -5.77 -31.86
C GLN A 351 -6.41 -6.14 -32.75
N ASN A 352 -7.36 -6.95 -32.25
CA ASN A 352 -8.55 -7.39 -32.97
C ASN A 352 -9.77 -6.50 -32.68
N TYR A 353 -9.57 -5.32 -32.09
CA TYR A 353 -10.61 -4.32 -31.91
C TYR A 353 -11.23 -3.92 -33.26
N GLY A 354 -12.55 -3.97 -33.37
CA GLY A 354 -13.28 -3.65 -34.61
C GLY A 354 -13.27 -4.75 -35.69
N SER A 355 -12.68 -5.91 -35.42
CA SER A 355 -12.75 -7.07 -36.32
C SER A 355 -14.18 -7.63 -36.47
N ASP A 356 -14.40 -8.50 -37.46
CA ASP A 356 -15.68 -9.19 -37.65
C ASP A 356 -16.07 -10.01 -36.41
N LEU A 357 -15.10 -10.70 -35.81
CA LEU A 357 -15.31 -11.45 -34.55
C LEU A 357 -15.67 -10.52 -33.40
N TRP A 358 -14.95 -9.40 -33.24
CA TRP A 358 -15.28 -8.40 -32.22
C TRP A 358 -16.71 -7.87 -32.40
N SER A 359 -17.09 -7.54 -33.64
CA SER A 359 -18.41 -7.03 -33.98
C SER A 359 -19.51 -8.06 -33.69
N ARG A 360 -19.26 -9.34 -33.98
CA ARG A 360 -20.16 -10.47 -33.65
C ARG A 360 -20.30 -10.69 -32.15
N MET A 361 -19.23 -10.56 -31.37
CA MET A 361 -19.32 -10.66 -29.91
C MET A 361 -20.06 -9.44 -29.32
N MET A 362 -19.87 -8.25 -29.88
CA MET A 362 -20.57 -7.02 -29.47
C MET A 362 -22.06 -7.03 -29.85
N SER A 363 -22.48 -7.77 -30.88
CA SER A 363 -23.89 -7.83 -31.29
C SER A 363 -24.80 -8.49 -30.25
N LEU A 364 -24.23 -9.23 -29.27
CA LEU A 364 -24.98 -9.71 -28.10
C LEU A 364 -25.70 -8.59 -27.35
N LEU A 365 -25.19 -7.35 -27.39
CA LEU A 365 -25.83 -6.19 -26.77
C LEU A 365 -27.07 -5.68 -27.53
N LYS A 366 -27.31 -6.18 -28.76
CA LYS A 366 -28.29 -5.65 -29.72
C LYS A 366 -29.26 -6.70 -30.27
N CYS A 367 -29.16 -7.97 -29.85
CA CYS A 367 -30.14 -9.01 -30.22
C CYS A 367 -31.56 -8.57 -29.89
N GLU A 368 -32.50 -8.86 -30.79
CA GLU A 368 -33.90 -8.40 -30.70
C GLU A 368 -34.77 -9.34 -29.86
N SER A 369 -34.35 -10.61 -29.71
CA SER A 369 -35.01 -11.59 -28.86
C SER A 369 -34.01 -12.41 -28.02
N GLU A 370 -34.51 -13.04 -26.96
CA GLU A 370 -33.72 -14.01 -26.17
C GLU A 370 -33.25 -15.19 -27.03
N LYS A 371 -34.07 -15.61 -28.00
CA LYS A 371 -33.70 -16.64 -28.98
C LYS A 371 -32.52 -16.22 -29.84
N ASP A 372 -32.52 -14.99 -30.37
CA ASP A 372 -31.41 -14.49 -31.19
C ASP A 372 -30.12 -14.39 -30.39
N TYR A 373 -30.22 -14.03 -29.10
CA TYR A 373 -29.08 -14.02 -28.19
C TYR A 373 -28.52 -15.43 -27.98
N ASP A 374 -29.38 -16.39 -27.65
CA ASP A 374 -28.98 -17.77 -27.38
C ASP A 374 -28.42 -18.45 -28.64
N ASP A 375 -29.04 -18.22 -29.81
CA ASP A 375 -28.55 -18.73 -31.10
C ASP A 375 -27.15 -18.15 -31.43
N LEU A 376 -26.92 -16.85 -31.18
CA LEU A 376 -25.60 -16.22 -31.37
C LEU A 376 -24.54 -16.79 -30.41
N ILE A 377 -24.89 -17.01 -29.14
CA ILE A 377 -24.01 -17.66 -28.17
C ILE A 377 -23.63 -19.07 -28.65
N ASP A 378 -24.60 -19.86 -29.10
CA ASP A 378 -24.36 -21.22 -29.55
C ASP A 378 -23.48 -21.26 -30.81
N LEU A 379 -23.61 -20.28 -31.73
CA LEU A 379 -22.70 -20.11 -32.85
C LEU A 379 -21.26 -19.80 -32.38
N LEU A 380 -21.09 -18.89 -31.42
CA LEU A 380 -19.77 -18.56 -30.87
C LEU A 380 -19.12 -19.76 -30.18
N ILE A 381 -19.91 -20.58 -29.47
CA ILE A 381 -19.41 -21.80 -28.82
C ILE A 381 -18.98 -22.85 -29.85
N LYS A 382 -19.73 -23.00 -30.94
CA LYS A 382 -19.54 -24.09 -31.91
C LYS A 382 -18.44 -23.82 -32.93
N TYR A 383 -18.28 -22.58 -33.36
CA TYR A 383 -17.46 -22.25 -34.55
C TYR A 383 -16.23 -21.40 -34.26
N GLU A 384 -16.11 -20.79 -33.08
CA GLU A 384 -14.96 -19.94 -32.74
C GLU A 384 -13.88 -20.70 -31.93
N GLN A 385 -12.76 -20.03 -31.68
CA GLN A 385 -11.66 -20.59 -30.89
C GLN A 385 -12.11 -20.97 -29.47
N PRO A 386 -11.47 -21.98 -28.83
CA PRO A 386 -11.88 -22.48 -27.52
C PRO A 386 -12.03 -21.40 -26.44
N GLU A 387 -11.16 -20.39 -26.43
CA GLU A 387 -11.20 -19.26 -25.49
C GLU A 387 -12.46 -18.40 -25.67
N VAL A 388 -12.89 -18.19 -26.92
CA VAL A 388 -14.13 -17.49 -27.27
C VAL A 388 -15.34 -18.33 -26.88
N GLY A 389 -15.30 -19.63 -27.16
CA GLY A 389 -16.36 -20.56 -26.75
C GLY A 389 -16.55 -20.61 -25.23
N GLN A 390 -15.46 -20.65 -24.45
CA GLN A 390 -15.52 -20.57 -22.99
C GLN A 390 -16.08 -19.22 -22.51
N TRP A 391 -15.66 -18.11 -23.13
CA TRP A 391 -16.21 -16.80 -22.84
C TRP A 391 -17.72 -16.73 -23.12
N ALA A 392 -18.17 -17.30 -24.25
CA ALA A 392 -19.58 -17.32 -24.65
C ALA A 392 -20.41 -18.20 -23.71
N MET A 393 -19.90 -19.36 -23.28
CA MET A 393 -20.55 -20.19 -22.26
C MET A 393 -20.80 -19.41 -20.96
N GLN A 394 -19.86 -18.57 -20.52
CA GLN A 394 -20.08 -17.70 -19.37
C GLN A 394 -21.23 -16.70 -19.62
N LYS A 395 -21.32 -16.13 -20.83
CA LYS A 395 -22.36 -15.16 -21.22
C LYS A 395 -23.75 -15.79 -21.43
N LYS A 396 -23.86 -17.12 -21.45
CA LYS A 396 -25.13 -17.86 -21.46
C LYS A 396 -25.91 -17.78 -20.14
N SER A 397 -25.26 -17.35 -19.06
CA SER A 397 -25.92 -17.16 -17.75
C SER A 397 -27.15 -16.27 -17.87
N ALA A 398 -28.27 -16.73 -17.28
CA ALA A 398 -29.56 -16.03 -17.30
C ALA A 398 -29.47 -14.61 -16.69
N VAL A 399 -28.58 -14.42 -15.71
CA VAL A 399 -28.31 -13.10 -15.12
C VAL A 399 -27.52 -12.23 -16.09
N ILE A 400 -26.45 -12.79 -16.67
CA ILE A 400 -25.55 -12.03 -17.56
C ILE A 400 -26.28 -11.57 -18.81
N LYS A 401 -27.04 -12.44 -19.47
CA LYS A 401 -27.79 -12.05 -20.66
C LYS A 401 -28.84 -10.97 -20.36
N ALA A 402 -29.57 -11.09 -19.26
CA ALA A 402 -30.56 -10.09 -18.83
C ALA A 402 -29.93 -8.73 -18.48
N GLY A 403 -28.73 -8.73 -17.89
CA GLY A 403 -28.01 -7.51 -17.58
C GLY A 403 -27.26 -6.90 -18.77
N LEU A 404 -27.13 -7.61 -19.90
CA LEU A 404 -26.46 -7.13 -21.12
C LEU A 404 -27.45 -6.68 -22.19
N ASN A 405 -28.54 -7.41 -22.37
CA ASN A 405 -29.49 -7.19 -23.47
C ASN A 405 -30.92 -6.95 -22.93
N GLN A 406 -31.58 -5.94 -23.49
CA GLN A 406 -32.95 -5.56 -23.13
C GLN A 406 -33.95 -6.69 -23.36
N ALA A 407 -33.83 -7.41 -24.49
CA ALA A 407 -34.74 -8.50 -24.86
C ALA A 407 -34.69 -9.69 -23.90
N CYS A 408 -33.60 -9.81 -23.14
CA CYS A 408 -33.42 -10.83 -22.10
C CYS A 408 -33.72 -10.30 -20.69
N SER A 409 -33.93 -8.99 -20.54
CA SER A 409 -34.09 -8.32 -19.25
C SER A 409 -35.54 -8.34 -18.77
N LYS A 410 -35.74 -8.34 -17.46
CA LYS A 410 -37.07 -8.10 -16.84
C LYS A 410 -37.25 -6.66 -16.37
N ILE A 411 -36.23 -5.82 -16.54
CA ILE A 411 -36.33 -4.39 -16.32
C ILE A 411 -37.23 -3.80 -17.41
N ASP A 412 -38.13 -2.91 -17.03
CA ASP A 412 -38.99 -2.22 -18.00
C ASP A 412 -38.15 -1.56 -19.10
N SER A 413 -38.60 -1.73 -20.34
CA SER A 413 -37.94 -1.23 -21.56
C SER A 413 -37.58 0.25 -21.51
N PHE A 414 -38.44 1.09 -20.91
CA PHE A 414 -38.17 2.51 -20.74
C PHE A 414 -36.99 2.74 -19.79
N TYR A 415 -36.98 2.07 -18.63
CA TYR A 415 -35.89 2.19 -17.66
C TYR A 415 -34.57 1.61 -18.19
N PHE A 416 -34.62 0.45 -18.86
CA PHE A 416 -33.42 -0.17 -19.44
C PHE A 416 -32.73 0.78 -20.43
N ASN A 417 -33.49 1.38 -21.35
CA ASN A 417 -32.94 2.33 -22.32
C ASN A 417 -32.40 3.60 -21.66
N LYS A 418 -33.09 4.11 -20.64
CA LYS A 418 -32.61 5.26 -19.86
C LYS A 418 -31.27 4.97 -19.19
N LEU A 419 -31.14 3.83 -18.52
CA LEU A 419 -29.90 3.39 -17.87
C LEU A 419 -28.74 3.28 -18.86
N ARG A 420 -29.01 2.72 -20.05
CA ARG A 420 -28.00 2.56 -21.12
C ARG A 420 -27.47 3.88 -21.65
N ASN A 421 -28.32 4.89 -21.75
CA ASN A 421 -27.88 6.22 -22.19
C ASN A 421 -26.96 6.90 -21.16
N HIS A 422 -27.14 6.62 -19.87
CA HIS A 422 -26.26 7.14 -18.81
C HIS A 422 -24.93 6.39 -18.72
N THR A 423 -24.90 5.07 -19.00
CA THR A 423 -23.63 4.33 -19.07
C THR A 423 -22.71 4.79 -20.20
N ASN A 424 -23.27 5.35 -21.28
CA ASN A 424 -22.44 5.88 -22.37
C ASN A 424 -21.71 7.18 -22.00
N ALA A 425 -22.19 7.92 -20.99
CA ALA A 425 -21.57 9.18 -20.57
C ALA A 425 -20.36 8.96 -19.63
N VAL A 426 -20.30 7.79 -18.99
CA VAL A 426 -19.15 7.24 -18.27
C VAL A 426 -18.01 6.81 -19.22
N GLU A 427 -18.24 6.80 -20.55
CA GLU A 427 -17.29 6.32 -21.58
C GLU A 427 -16.14 7.29 -21.90
N GLN A 428 -16.04 8.47 -21.26
CA GLN A 428 -15.00 9.47 -21.55
C GLN A 428 -13.91 9.64 -20.47
N SER A 429 -13.90 8.83 -19.41
CA SER A 429 -12.86 8.92 -18.36
C SER A 429 -11.78 7.84 -18.44
#